data_AF-A0A930S8L0-F1
#
_entry.id   AF-A0A930S8L0-F1
#
_cell.length_a   1.000
_cell.length_b   1.000
_cell.length_c   1.000
_cell.angle_alpha   90.00
_cell.angle_beta   90.00
_cell.angle_gamma   90.00
#
_symmetry.space_group_name_H-M   'P 1'
#
loop_
_entity.id
_entity.type
_entity.pdbx_description
1 polymer ?
#
loop_
_entity_poly.entity_id
_entity_poly.type
_entity_poly.pdbx_seq_one_letter_code
_entity_poly.pdbx_strand_id
1 'polypeptide(L)'
;MSKTNIRPMIEVALFATIAYILDLVTQPMSLGPWISLSFKMVPIFLLSFRWGLKAGAMGGLIWGLLQVVTGQAAGGWLTLTQGFLEYFVAFSLIGISGVVKPALDKAIKQGNKVKSLMVITEGILLGSFARYLIHFIAGVIFWGSYAPKGQSPYLYSFI
;
A
#
# COMPACT_ATOMS: atom_id res chain seq x y z
N MET A 1 6.01 32.18 -8.74
CA MET A 1 6.17 30.84 -8.13
C MET A 1 4.79 30.23 -7.93
N SER A 2 4.41 29.21 -8.70
CA SER A 2 3.05 28.66 -8.69
C SER A 2 2.80 27.88 -7.40
N LYS A 3 1.89 28.40 -6.55
CA LYS A 3 1.42 27.79 -5.29
C LYS A 3 0.78 26.39 -5.47
N THR A 4 0.66 25.89 -6.70
CA THR A 4 0.02 24.63 -7.07
C THR A 4 0.80 23.38 -6.70
N ASN A 5 2.14 23.43 -6.57
CA ASN A 5 2.95 22.24 -6.30
C ASN A 5 3.11 21.90 -4.82
N ILE A 6 2.92 22.86 -3.92
CA ILE A 6 3.13 22.65 -2.47
C ILE A 6 1.97 21.84 -1.86
N ARG A 7 0.73 22.09 -2.31
CA ARG A 7 -0.45 21.41 -1.76
C ARG A 7 -0.40 19.88 -1.94
N PRO A 8 -0.11 19.34 -3.14
CA PRO A 8 0.07 17.90 -3.30
C PRO A 8 1.16 17.33 -2.40
N MET A 9 2.28 18.05 -2.22
CA MET A 9 3.38 17.59 -1.35
C MET A 9 2.97 17.51 0.12
N ILE A 10 2.26 18.53 0.64
CA ILE A 10 1.74 18.53 2.01
C ILE A 10 0.75 17.38 2.19
N GLU A 11 -0.18 17.20 1.24
CA GLU A 11 -1.16 16.12 1.34
C GLU A 11 -0.48 14.74 1.25
N VAL A 12 0.53 14.55 0.40
CA VAL A 12 1.33 13.32 0.36
C VAL A 12 1.95 13.01 1.72
N ALA A 13 2.60 13.99 2.36
CA ALA A 13 3.20 13.80 3.68
C ALA A 13 2.15 13.50 4.76
N LEU A 14 1.01 14.21 4.72
CA LEU A 14 -0.08 14.04 5.68
C LEU A 14 -0.72 12.65 5.55
N PHE A 15 -1.11 12.22 4.36
CA PHE A 15 -1.74 10.92 4.14
C PHE A 15 -0.77 9.76 4.41
N ALA A 16 0.53 9.90 4.11
CA ALA A 16 1.54 8.91 4.48
C ALA A 16 1.69 8.79 6.00
N THR A 17 1.69 9.92 6.72
CA THR A 17 1.74 9.93 8.19
C THR A 17 0.48 9.33 8.80
N ILE A 18 -0.70 9.62 8.26
CA ILE A 18 -1.96 9.01 8.70
C ILE A 18 -1.92 7.50 8.46
N ALA A 19 -1.42 7.02 7.31
CA ALA A 19 -1.25 5.59 7.04
C ALA A 19 -0.35 4.93 8.09
N TYR A 20 0.76 5.58 8.46
CA TYR A 20 1.66 5.13 9.51
C TYR A 20 0.99 5.08 10.89
N ILE A 21 0.27 6.12 11.29
CA ILE A 21 -0.46 6.15 12.57
C ILE A 21 -1.53 5.03 12.61
N LEU A 22 -2.27 4.85 11.51
CA LEU A 22 -3.23 3.75 11.41
C LEU A 22 -2.53 2.40 11.52
N ASP A 23 -1.32 2.26 10.97
CA ASP A 23 -0.52 1.07 11.14
C ASP A 23 -0.32 0.77 12.63
N LEU A 24 0.20 1.74 13.39
CA LEU A 24 0.44 1.59 14.84
C LEU A 24 -0.82 1.22 15.63
N VAL A 25 -1.96 1.80 15.28
CA VAL A 25 -3.24 1.54 15.99
C VAL A 25 -3.86 0.20 15.61
N THR A 26 -3.64 -0.28 14.38
CA THR A 26 -4.26 -1.51 13.87
C THR A 26 -3.37 -2.74 14.00
N GLN A 27 -2.08 -2.60 14.32
CA GLN A 27 -1.19 -3.72 14.64
C GLN A 27 -1.79 -4.75 15.62
N PRO A 28 -2.47 -4.34 16.72
CA PRO A 28 -3.06 -5.29 17.67
C PRO A 28 -4.24 -6.11 17.11
N MET A 29 -4.78 -5.72 15.95
CA MET A 29 -5.90 -6.39 15.28
C MET A 29 -5.45 -7.42 14.24
N SER A 30 -4.15 -7.71 14.15
CA SER A 30 -3.60 -8.73 13.25
C SER A 30 -4.04 -10.13 13.65
N LEU A 31 -4.38 -10.96 12.67
CA LEU A 31 -4.79 -12.36 12.87
C LEU A 31 -3.53 -13.24 12.86
N GLY A 32 -2.69 -13.05 13.88
CA GLY A 32 -1.39 -13.70 13.99
C GLY A 32 -0.25 -12.96 13.30
N PRO A 33 0.96 -13.54 13.25
CA PRO A 33 2.16 -12.83 12.83
C PRO A 33 2.18 -12.46 11.33
N TRP A 34 1.48 -13.25 10.51
CA TRP A 34 1.62 -13.24 9.05
C TRP A 34 0.38 -12.71 8.32
N ILE A 35 -0.77 -12.63 9.00
CA ILE A 35 -2.04 -12.18 8.42
C ILE A 35 -2.46 -10.86 9.08
N SER A 36 -2.41 -9.78 8.30
CA SER A 36 -2.80 -8.43 8.76
C SER A 36 -3.86 -7.84 7.84
N LEU A 37 -5.02 -7.48 8.41
CA LEU A 37 -6.05 -6.76 7.68
C LEU A 37 -5.64 -5.29 7.54
N SER A 38 -5.20 -4.91 6.35
CA SER A 38 -4.49 -3.66 6.10
C SER A 38 -5.41 -2.45 5.89
N PHE A 39 -6.13 -2.00 6.93
CA PHE A 39 -6.91 -0.74 6.90
C PHE A 39 -6.04 0.50 6.63
N LYS A 40 -4.78 0.39 7.02
CA LYS A 40 -3.67 1.33 6.79
C LYS A 40 -3.40 1.72 5.33
N MET A 41 -3.92 0.99 4.34
CA MET A 41 -3.79 1.37 2.92
C MET A 41 -4.77 2.47 2.49
N VAL A 42 -5.87 2.68 3.24
CA VAL A 42 -6.94 3.62 2.88
C VAL A 42 -6.43 5.05 2.64
N PRO A 43 -5.57 5.64 3.48
CA PRO A 43 -5.03 6.97 3.22
C PRO A 43 -4.27 7.07 1.88
N ILE A 44 -3.54 6.02 1.50
CA ILE A 44 -2.78 5.99 0.24
C ILE A 44 -3.72 5.85 -0.96
N PHE A 45 -4.80 5.07 -0.85
CA PHE A 45 -5.83 5.02 -1.89
C PHE A 45 -6.49 6.39 -2.10
N LEU A 46 -6.89 7.06 -1.01
CA LEU A 46 -7.47 8.40 -1.08
C LEU A 46 -6.52 9.40 -1.75
N LEU A 47 -5.24 9.36 -1.38
CA LEU A 47 -4.19 10.18 -1.99
C LEU A 47 -4.06 9.89 -3.50
N SER A 48 -4.07 8.62 -3.87
CA SER A 48 -3.96 8.15 -5.27
C SER A 48 -5.16 8.57 -6.11
N PHE A 49 -6.38 8.50 -5.58
CA PHE A 49 -7.58 8.97 -6.26
C PHE A 49 -7.62 10.50 -6.39
N ARG A 50 -7.04 11.20 -5.42
CA ARG A 50 -7.06 12.66 -5.39
C ARG A 50 -5.99 13.32 -6.26
N TRP A 51 -4.77 12.77 -6.29
CA TRP A 51 -3.62 13.36 -6.97
C TRP A 51 -3.00 12.46 -8.04
N GLY A 52 -3.46 11.23 -8.17
CA GLY A 52 -3.04 10.28 -9.20
C GLY A 52 -1.90 9.38 -8.75
N LEU A 53 -1.42 8.56 -9.68
CA LEU A 53 -0.44 7.51 -9.44
C LEU A 53 0.82 8.01 -8.73
N LYS A 54 1.42 9.11 -9.20
CA LYS A 54 2.71 9.60 -8.69
C LYS A 54 2.63 10.00 -7.21
N ALA A 55 1.56 10.70 -6.82
CA ALA A 55 1.34 11.08 -5.44
C ALA A 55 1.06 9.87 -4.55
N GLY A 56 0.24 8.93 -5.04
CA GLY A 56 0.01 7.66 -4.37
C GLY A 56 1.29 6.87 -4.11
N ALA A 57 2.14 6.75 -5.13
CA ALA A 57 3.41 6.05 -5.03
C ALA A 57 4.37 6.73 -4.05
N MET A 58 4.46 8.06 -4.09
CA MET A 58 5.27 8.82 -3.13
C MET A 58 4.74 8.68 -1.70
N GLY A 59 3.42 8.73 -1.50
CA GLY A 59 2.81 8.55 -0.19
C GLY A 59 3.06 7.14 0.36
N GLY A 60 2.93 6.12 -0.49
CA GLY A 60 3.30 4.75 -0.16
C GLY A 60 4.77 4.62 0.22
N LEU A 61 5.67 5.19 -0.58
CA LEU A 61 7.11 5.20 -0.29
C LEU A 61 7.44 5.83 1.06
N ILE A 62 6.87 7.00 1.36
CA ILE A 62 7.08 7.69 2.64
C ILE A 62 6.53 6.86 3.80
N TRP A 63 5.36 6.26 3.65
CA TRP A 63 4.82 5.37 4.68
C TRP A 63 5.74 4.16 4.92
N GLY A 64 6.25 3.54 3.87
CA GLY A 64 7.26 2.49 3.95
C GLY A 64 8.52 2.92 4.68
N LEU A 65 9.08 4.06 4.28
CA LEU A 65 10.23 4.70 4.94
C LEU A 65 9.98 4.94 6.43
N LEU A 66 8.79 5.44 6.79
CA LEU A 66 8.41 5.67 8.18
C LEU A 66 8.46 4.38 9.00
N GLN A 67 8.04 3.23 8.45
CA GLN A 67 8.16 1.95 9.15
C GLN A 67 9.61 1.54 9.40
N VAL A 68 10.50 1.82 8.45
CA VAL A 68 11.93 1.48 8.59
C VAL A 68 12.61 2.37 9.62
N VAL A 69 12.47 3.69 9.50
CA VAL A 69 13.21 4.64 10.37
C VAL A 69 12.71 4.65 11.82
N THR A 70 11.46 4.25 12.05
CA THR A 70 10.88 4.14 13.40
C THR A 70 11.11 2.78 14.06
N GLY A 71 11.74 1.84 13.33
CA GLY A 71 11.99 0.49 13.81
C GLY A 71 10.76 -0.43 13.76
N GLN A 72 9.60 0.04 13.30
CA GLN A 72 8.41 -0.79 13.15
C GLN A 72 8.64 -1.97 12.18
N ALA A 73 9.47 -1.79 11.15
CA ALA A 73 9.84 -2.83 10.19
C ALA A 73 10.82 -3.88 10.76
N ALA A 74 11.45 -3.63 11.91
CA ALA A 74 12.54 -4.47 12.41
C ALA A 74 12.11 -5.92 12.68
N GLY A 75 10.84 -6.16 13.04
CA GLY A 75 10.31 -7.49 13.27
C GLY A 75 10.14 -8.35 12.00
N GLY A 76 10.15 -7.74 10.82
CA GLY A 76 9.97 -8.41 9.53
C GLY A 76 11.16 -8.24 8.57
N TRP A 77 12.30 -7.77 9.06
CA TRP A 77 13.46 -7.47 8.23
C TRP A 77 14.47 -8.62 8.24
N LEU A 78 14.45 -9.46 7.21
CA LEU A 78 15.33 -10.62 7.06
C LEU A 78 16.64 -10.26 6.35
N THR A 79 16.54 -9.51 5.25
CA THR A 79 17.68 -9.11 4.41
C THR A 79 17.45 -7.72 3.83
N LEU A 80 18.52 -7.05 3.37
CA LEU A 80 18.41 -5.75 2.74
C LEU A 80 17.51 -5.78 1.48
N THR A 81 17.61 -6.83 0.68
CA THR A 81 16.82 -6.99 -0.55
C THR A 81 15.35 -7.25 -0.25
N GLN A 82 15.05 -8.09 0.73
CA GLN A 82 13.68 -8.33 1.20
C GLN A 82 13.07 -7.06 1.78
N GLY A 83 13.78 -6.38 2.68
CA GLY A 83 13.31 -5.15 3.30
C GLY A 83 13.02 -4.06 2.26
N PHE A 84 13.90 -3.91 1.27
CA PHE A 84 13.68 -3.00 0.14
C PHE A 84 12.42 -3.35 -0.66
N LEU A 85 12.25 -4.63 -0.99
CA LEU A 85 11.13 -5.10 -1.79
C LEU A 85 9.79 -4.95 -1.05
N GLU A 86 9.73 -5.34 0.22
CA GLU A 86 8.50 -5.36 1.00
C GLU A 86 8.13 -3.99 1.58
N TYR A 87 9.07 -3.16 2.00
CA TYR A 87 8.76 -1.87 2.63
C TYR A 87 8.81 -0.67 1.67
N PHE A 88 9.52 -0.74 0.54
CA PHE A 88 9.65 0.39 -0.39
C PHE A 88 8.87 0.13 -1.68
N VAL A 89 9.18 -0.99 -2.36
CA VAL A 89 8.57 -1.31 -3.66
C VAL A 89 7.09 -1.64 -3.48
N ALA A 90 6.74 -2.59 -2.61
CA ALA A 90 5.35 -3.00 -2.41
C ALA A 90 4.46 -1.83 -1.97
N PHE A 91 4.96 -0.94 -1.12
CA PHE A 91 4.21 0.21 -0.62
C PHE A 91 4.03 1.29 -1.70
N SER A 92 5.06 1.53 -2.51
CA SER A 92 4.98 2.47 -3.64
C SER A 92 3.98 2.00 -4.70
N LEU A 93 3.89 0.69 -4.93
CA LEU A 93 2.97 0.11 -5.93
C LEU A 93 1.48 0.29 -5.58
N ILE A 94 1.14 0.60 -4.33
CA ILE A 94 -0.23 0.97 -3.94
C ILE A 94 -0.72 2.17 -4.78
N GLY A 95 0.21 3.05 -5.18
CA GLY A 95 -0.06 4.18 -6.06
C GLY A 95 -0.67 3.82 -7.41
N ILE A 96 -0.52 2.57 -7.89
CA ILE A 96 -1.18 2.09 -9.11
C ILE A 96 -2.71 2.22 -9.04
N SER A 97 -3.29 2.21 -7.84
CA SER A 97 -4.71 2.54 -7.65
C SER A 97 -5.10 3.88 -8.28
N GLY A 98 -4.19 4.85 -8.37
CA GLY A 98 -4.42 6.18 -8.94
C GLY A 98 -4.51 6.22 -10.46
N VAL A 99 -4.26 5.11 -11.18
CA VAL A 99 -4.48 5.03 -12.65
C VAL A 99 -5.93 5.33 -13.01
N VAL A 100 -6.87 4.98 -12.13
CA VAL A 100 -8.30 5.17 -12.36
C VAL A 100 -8.76 6.62 -12.20
N LYS A 101 -7.88 7.52 -11.72
CA LYS A 101 -8.23 8.92 -11.42
C LYS A 101 -8.96 9.63 -12.56
N PRO A 102 -8.52 9.59 -13.83
CA PRO A 102 -9.22 10.31 -14.90
C PRO A 102 -10.65 9.82 -15.11
N ALA A 103 -10.88 8.50 -15.00
CA ALA A 103 -12.21 7.90 -15.08
C ALA A 103 -13.08 8.27 -13.86
N LEU A 104 -12.47 8.31 -12.68
CA LEU A 104 -13.12 8.70 -11.43
C LEU A 104 -13.55 10.17 -11.45
N ASP A 105 -12.66 11.08 -11.83
CA ASP A 105 -12.94 12.51 -11.97
C ASP A 105 -14.13 12.74 -12.92
N LYS A 106 -14.18 11.99 -14.03
CA LYS A 106 -15.29 12.04 -14.99
C LYS A 106 -16.60 11.54 -14.39
N ALA A 107 -16.58 10.40 -13.68
CA ALA A 107 -17.77 9.83 -13.05
C ALA A 107 -18.34 10.75 -11.96
N ILE A 108 -17.47 11.37 -11.14
CA ILE A 108 -17.85 12.32 -10.10
C ILE A 108 -18.45 13.59 -10.71
N LYS A 109 -17.83 14.17 -11.75
CA LYS A 109 -18.36 15.36 -12.44
C LYS A 109 -19.73 15.12 -13.08
N GLN A 110 -20.00 13.89 -13.51
CA GLN A 110 -21.29 13.48 -14.07
C GLN A 110 -22.34 13.15 -12.99
N GLY A 111 -21.98 13.21 -11.70
CA GLY A 111 -22.86 12.83 -10.59
C GLY A 111 -23.20 11.33 -10.55
N ASN A 112 -22.51 10.48 -11.33
CA ASN A 112 -22.79 9.06 -11.41
C ASN A 112 -22.14 8.33 -10.24
N LYS A 113 -22.91 8.18 -9.15
CA LYS A 113 -22.45 7.54 -7.91
C LYS A 113 -22.04 6.07 -8.12
N VAL A 114 -22.85 5.30 -8.86
CA VAL A 114 -22.58 3.87 -9.11
C VAL A 114 -21.25 3.71 -9.86
N LYS A 115 -21.05 4.46 -10.94
CA LYS A 115 -19.80 4.44 -11.70
C LYS A 115 -18.60 4.89 -10.85
N SER A 116 -18.79 5.91 -10.01
CA SER A 116 -17.72 6.37 -9.10
C SER A 116 -17.29 5.26 -8.13
N LEU A 117 -18.25 4.54 -7.54
CA LEU A 117 -17.97 3.41 -6.66
C LEU A 117 -17.27 2.26 -7.40
N MET A 118 -17.74 1.89 -8.60
CA MET A 118 -17.10 0.85 -9.41
C MET A 118 -15.63 1.19 -9.71
N VAL A 119 -15.36 2.42 -10.16
CA VAL A 119 -14.01 2.88 -10.50
C VAL A 119 -13.10 2.94 -9.26
N ILE A 120 -13.63 3.34 -8.10
CA ILE A 120 -12.90 3.28 -6.82
C ILE A 120 -12.55 1.83 -6.48
N THR A 121 -13.50 0.90 -6.58
CA THR A 121 -13.26 -0.53 -6.31
C THR A 121 -12.20 -1.11 -7.24
N GLU A 122 -12.26 -0.81 -8.53
CA GLU A 122 -11.23 -1.21 -9.50
C GLU A 122 -9.84 -0.68 -9.09
N GLY A 123 -9.74 0.59 -8.70
CA GLY A 123 -8.49 1.18 -8.23
C GLY A 123 -7.95 0.51 -6.96
N ILE A 124 -8.83 0.22 -5.98
CA ILE A 124 -8.44 -0.49 -4.75
C ILE A 124 -7.92 -1.88 -5.08
N LEU A 125 -8.62 -2.64 -5.94
CA LEU A 125 -8.21 -3.98 -6.36
C LEU A 125 -6.84 -3.95 -7.06
N LEU A 126 -6.64 -3.02 -8.00
CA LEU A 126 -5.37 -2.88 -8.73
C LEU A 126 -4.20 -2.56 -7.79
N GLY A 127 -4.36 -1.56 -6.91
CA GLY A 127 -3.30 -1.17 -5.97
C GLY A 127 -3.01 -2.24 -4.92
N SER A 128 -4.06 -2.93 -4.44
CA SER A 128 -3.91 -4.06 -3.51
C SER A 128 -3.19 -5.22 -4.18
N PHE A 129 -3.64 -5.63 -5.36
CA PHE A 129 -3.02 -6.71 -6.12
C PHE A 129 -1.54 -6.42 -6.39
N ALA A 130 -1.19 -5.21 -6.82
CA ALA A 130 0.20 -4.85 -7.08
C ALA A 130 1.08 -4.94 -5.83
N ARG A 131 0.60 -4.48 -4.67
CA ARG A 131 1.31 -4.62 -3.39
C ARG A 131 1.47 -6.09 -3.00
N TYR A 132 0.36 -6.85 -2.97
CA TYR A 132 0.36 -8.23 -2.48
C TYR A 132 1.08 -9.20 -3.43
N LEU A 133 1.16 -8.89 -4.73
CA LEU A 133 1.99 -9.64 -5.66
C LEU A 133 3.47 -9.57 -5.26
N ILE A 134 3.94 -8.40 -4.84
CA ILE A 134 5.31 -8.25 -4.35
C ILE A 134 5.52 -9.00 -3.03
N HIS A 135 4.58 -8.90 -2.09
CA HIS A 135 4.64 -9.67 -0.84
C HIS A 135 4.58 -11.17 -1.08
N PHE A 136 3.82 -11.63 -2.07
CA PHE A 136 3.81 -13.04 -2.49
C PHE A 136 5.19 -13.48 -3.03
N ILE A 137 5.79 -12.69 -3.92
CA ILE A 137 7.12 -12.99 -4.45
C ILE A 137 8.16 -13.01 -3.31
N ALA A 138 8.10 -12.04 -2.40
CA ALA A 138 8.97 -12.00 -1.23
C ALA A 138 8.74 -13.20 -0.29
N GLY A 139 7.48 -13.60 -0.11
CA GLY A 139 7.08 -14.75 0.70
C GLY A 139 7.68 -16.06 0.18
N VAL A 140 7.63 -16.29 -1.13
CA VAL A 140 8.25 -17.45 -1.78
C VAL A 140 9.77 -17.45 -1.62
N ILE A 141 10.43 -16.30 -1.80
CA ILE A 141 11.90 -16.20 -1.84
C ILE A 141 12.53 -16.20 -0.45
N PHE A 142 11.95 -15.45 0.50
CA PHE A 142 12.56 -15.16 1.80
C PHE A 142 11.83 -15.81 2.98
N TRP A 143 10.52 -16.03 2.88
CA TRP A 143 9.71 -16.55 3.98
C TRP A 143 9.40 -18.06 3.88
N GLY A 144 9.87 -18.73 2.82
CA GLY A 144 9.61 -20.16 2.60
C GLY A 144 10.06 -21.08 3.75
N SER A 145 11.06 -20.68 4.55
CA SER A 145 11.51 -21.42 5.73
C SER A 145 10.50 -21.43 6.89
N TYR A 146 9.52 -20.52 6.87
CA TYR A 146 8.44 -20.44 7.86
C TYR A 146 7.22 -21.31 7.47
N ALA A 147 7.26 -21.96 6.30
CA ALA A 147 6.20 -22.83 5.85
C ALA A 147 6.05 -24.06 6.79
N PRO A 148 4.81 -24.45 7.16
CA PRO A 148 4.55 -25.68 7.88
C PRO A 148 5.13 -26.92 7.20
N LYS A 149 5.45 -27.96 7.98
CA LYS A 149 5.98 -29.23 7.45
C LYS A 149 5.02 -29.80 6.39
N GLY A 150 5.55 -30.05 5.20
CA GLY A 150 4.80 -30.58 4.06
C GLY A 150 4.11 -29.52 3.18
N GLN A 151 4.21 -28.23 3.51
CA GLN A 151 3.65 -27.15 2.71
C GLN A 151 4.73 -26.53 1.80
N SER A 152 4.39 -26.31 0.52
CA SER A 152 5.31 -25.63 -0.39
C SER A 152 5.40 -24.14 -0.09
N PRO A 153 6.56 -23.48 -0.31
CA PRO A 153 6.69 -22.02 -0.15
C PRO A 153 5.68 -21.23 -0.98
N TYR A 154 5.32 -21.73 -2.16
CA TYR A 154 4.28 -21.14 -3.02
C TYR A 154 2.92 -21.16 -2.35
N LEU A 155 2.50 -22.30 -1.80
CA LEU A 155 1.21 -22.40 -1.12
C LEU A 155 1.23 -21.59 0.18
N TYR A 156 2.32 -21.64 0.94
CA TYR A 156 2.48 -20.85 2.16
C TYR A 156 2.37 -19.34 1.92
N SER A 157 3.03 -18.84 0.88
CA SER A 157 2.99 -17.41 0.58
C SER A 157 1.68 -16.95 -0.04
N PHE A 158 0.90 -17.85 -0.65
CA PHE A 158 -0.36 -17.53 -1.30
C PHE A 158 -1.53 -17.36 -0.32
N ILE A 159 -1.51 -18.12 0.79
CA ILE A 159 -2.60 -18.18 1.77
C ILE A 159 -2.47 -17.16 2.90
#